data_AF-A0A7S1ED29-F1
#
_entry.id   AF-A0A7S1ED29-F1
#
_cell.length_a   1.000
_cell.length_b   1.000
_cell.length_c   1.000
_cell.angle_alpha   90.00
_cell.angle_beta   90.00
_cell.angle_gamma   90.00
#
_symmetry.space_group_name_H-M   'P 1'
#
loop_
_entity.id
_entity.type
_entity.pdbx_description
1 polymer ?
#
loop_
_entity_poly.entity_id
_entity_poly.type
_entity_poly.pdbx_seq_one_letter_code
_entity_poly.pdbx_strand_id
1 'polypeptide(L)'
;MPYSRRHLLFTAALAALPLAGHAQAPAACTTPSLGALSQRMGKAWLCTSDAGLSAAAREVLDASQKAFLQQIVQLHQQPASPEQAGGLRALARRFEDYQALLAGTPGADASRTLLGTANEMLTLAELATGSRAGQPWQARQGAAGV
;
A
#
# COMPACT_ATOMS: atom_id res chain seq x y z
N MET A 1 -56.14 38.77 -0.32
CA MET A 1 -57.14 38.27 0.66
C MET A 1 -56.54 37.04 1.35
N PRO A 2 -56.26 37.11 2.66
CA PRO A 2 -55.49 36.12 3.43
C PRO A 2 -56.41 35.17 4.22
N TYR A 3 -56.01 33.91 4.47
CA TYR A 3 -56.40 33.08 5.64
C TYR A 3 -55.39 31.92 5.74
N SER A 4 -54.43 31.92 6.68
CA SER A 4 -54.52 31.57 8.11
C SER A 4 -54.83 30.07 8.34
N ARG A 5 -53.81 29.22 8.60
CA ARG A 5 -53.27 28.83 9.93
C ARG A 5 -54.18 27.84 10.68
N ARG A 6 -53.74 26.57 10.84
CA ARG A 6 -53.43 25.88 12.13
C ARG A 6 -53.43 24.34 12.05
N HIS A 7 -52.23 23.79 12.28
CA HIS A 7 -51.84 22.67 13.16
C HIS A 7 -52.27 21.20 12.98
N LEU A 8 -51.22 20.37 13.18
CA LEU A 8 -51.16 19.01 13.75
C LEU A 8 -51.67 17.90 12.81
N LEU A 9 -50.90 16.86 12.47
CA LEU A 9 -50.15 15.98 13.35
C LEU A 9 -48.95 15.32 12.65
N PHE A 10 -47.89 15.15 13.42
CA PHE A 10 -46.81 14.19 13.20
C PHE A 10 -47.37 12.77 13.14
N THR A 11 -47.09 12.04 12.06
CA THR A 11 -46.94 10.58 12.10
C THR A 11 -45.77 10.21 11.19
N ALA A 12 -44.62 10.01 11.81
CA ALA A 12 -43.47 9.37 11.21
C ALA A 12 -43.77 7.88 11.03
N ALA A 13 -43.62 7.37 9.80
CA ALA A 13 -43.59 5.94 9.55
C ALA A 13 -42.58 5.61 8.44
N LEU A 14 -41.50 4.99 8.90
CA LEU A 14 -40.66 3.99 8.23
C LEU A 14 -40.22 4.24 6.78
N ALA A 15 -38.94 4.55 6.65
CA ALA A 15 -38.06 3.71 5.84
C ALA A 15 -36.73 3.56 6.59
N ALA A 16 -36.66 2.56 7.47
CA ALA A 16 -35.38 2.05 7.94
C ALA A 16 -34.67 1.43 6.73
N LEU A 17 -33.94 2.25 5.99
CA LEU A 17 -32.89 1.78 5.10
C LEU A 17 -32.01 0.85 5.94
N PRO A 18 -31.81 -0.41 5.55
CA PRO A 18 -30.73 -1.17 6.12
C PRO A 18 -29.48 -0.42 5.67
N LEU A 19 -28.92 0.39 6.56
CA LEU A 19 -27.52 0.73 6.49
C LEU A 19 -26.81 -0.59 6.73
N ALA A 20 -26.72 -1.41 5.67
CA ALA A 20 -25.77 -2.47 5.57
C ALA A 20 -24.41 -1.78 5.54
N GLY A 21 -23.97 -1.32 6.72
CA GLY A 21 -22.58 -1.16 7.03
C GLY A 21 -22.00 -2.52 6.73
N HIS A 22 -21.38 -2.62 5.56
CA HIS A 22 -20.46 -3.69 5.27
C HIS A 22 -19.33 -3.44 6.25
N ALA A 23 -19.50 -3.93 7.48
CA ALA A 23 -18.39 -4.30 8.32
C ALA A 23 -17.70 -5.40 7.52
N GLN A 24 -16.89 -4.96 6.55
CA GLN A 24 -15.91 -5.79 5.89
C GLN A 24 -15.14 -6.37 7.06
N ALA A 25 -15.37 -7.65 7.34
CA ALA A 25 -14.49 -8.41 8.20
C ALA A 25 -13.08 -8.01 7.79
N PRO A 26 -12.19 -7.64 8.72
CA PRO A 26 -10.85 -7.22 8.36
C PRO A 26 -10.31 -8.29 7.43
N ALA A 27 -10.05 -7.91 6.17
CA ALA A 27 -9.58 -8.85 5.16
C ALA A 27 -8.45 -9.62 5.82
N ALA A 28 -8.57 -10.96 5.87
CA ALA A 28 -7.57 -11.83 6.47
C ALA A 28 -6.21 -11.29 6.09
N CYS A 29 -5.43 -10.81 7.07
CA CYS A 29 -4.35 -9.87 6.85
C CYS A 29 -3.44 -10.38 5.74
N THR A 30 -3.66 -9.90 4.52
CA THR A 30 -2.93 -10.37 3.36
C THR A 30 -1.48 -10.04 3.64
N THR A 31 -0.59 -11.02 3.51
CA THR A 31 0.85 -10.76 3.62
C THR A 31 1.17 -9.58 2.69
N PRO A 32 1.70 -8.46 3.21
CA PRO A 32 1.89 -7.25 2.42
C PRO A 32 2.80 -7.56 1.23
N SER A 33 2.50 -7.03 0.04
CA SER A 33 3.34 -7.27 -1.13
C SER A 33 4.73 -6.63 -0.96
N LEU A 34 5.72 -7.11 -1.73
CA LEU A 34 7.06 -6.51 -1.78
C LEU A 34 7.02 -5.00 -2.06
N GLY A 35 6.11 -4.56 -2.94
CA GLY A 35 5.89 -3.14 -3.23
C GLY A 35 5.36 -2.37 -2.02
N ALA A 36 4.36 -2.92 -1.33
CA ALA A 36 3.82 -2.32 -0.11
C ALA A 36 4.86 -2.25 1.02
N LEU A 37 5.68 -3.30 1.18
CA LEU A 37 6.79 -3.33 2.13
C LEU A 37 7.85 -2.28 1.79
N SER A 38 8.19 -2.10 0.51
CA SER A 38 9.13 -1.08 0.05
C SER A 38 8.67 0.32 0.42
N GLN A 39 7.39 0.61 0.21
CA GLN A 39 6.76 1.88 0.58
C GLN A 39 6.69 2.07 2.10
N ARG A 40 6.39 1.01 2.86
CA ARG A 40 6.36 1.03 4.33
C ARG A 40 7.75 1.33 4.91
N MET A 41 8.80 0.72 4.37
CA MET A 41 10.19 1.02 4.76
C MET A 41 10.53 2.49 4.57
N GLY A 42 10.18 3.07 3.42
CA GLY A 42 10.53 4.46 3.13
C GLY A 42 9.81 5.45 4.04
N LYS A 43 8.52 5.22 4.29
CA LYS A 43 7.74 6.03 5.25
C LYS A 43 8.27 5.90 6.67
N ALA A 44 8.57 4.67 7.11
CA ALA A 44 9.11 4.43 8.44
C ALA A 44 10.47 5.12 8.61
N TRP A 45 11.35 5.04 7.61
CA TRP A 45 12.64 5.72 7.62
C TRP A 45 12.49 7.24 7.77
N LEU A 46 11.56 7.87 7.04
CA LEU A 46 11.27 9.31 7.19
C LEU A 46 10.82 9.68 8.61
N CYS A 47 10.05 8.82 9.28
CA CYS A 47 9.61 9.04 10.65
C CYS A 47 10.73 8.85 11.69
N THR A 48 11.90 8.32 11.33
CA THR A 48 13.00 8.14 12.29
C THR A 48 13.60 9.45 12.79
N SER A 49 13.43 10.56 12.05
CA SER A 49 13.86 11.90 12.45
C SER A 49 12.90 12.60 13.42
N ASP A 50 11.69 12.08 13.60
CA ASP A 50 10.73 12.58 14.59
C ASP A 50 10.99 11.93 15.95
N ALA A 51 11.31 12.75 16.97
CA ALA A 51 11.67 12.24 18.29
C ALA A 51 10.55 11.45 18.98
N GLY A 52 9.28 11.77 18.71
CA GLY A 52 8.13 11.07 19.28
C GLY A 52 7.81 9.75 18.59
N LEU A 53 8.22 9.60 17.33
CA LEU A 53 7.93 8.41 16.51
C LEU A 53 9.15 7.51 16.28
N SER A 54 10.38 7.98 16.55
CA SER A 54 11.62 7.32 16.14
C SER A 54 11.73 5.85 16.56
N ALA A 55 11.34 5.52 17.80
CA ALA A 55 11.40 4.15 18.31
C ALA A 55 10.47 3.21 17.53
N ALA A 56 9.19 3.57 17.41
CA ALA A 56 8.20 2.79 16.65
C ALA A 56 8.56 2.75 15.15
N ALA A 57 9.06 3.85 14.60
CA ALA A 57 9.50 3.94 13.21
C ALA A 57 10.65 2.99 12.90
N ARG A 58 11.64 2.87 13.79
CA ARG A 58 12.75 1.91 13.66
C ARG A 58 12.26 0.46 13.72
N GLU A 59 11.33 0.15 14.63
CA GLU A 59 10.73 -1.18 14.71
C GLU A 59 9.97 -1.53 13.42
N VAL A 60 9.16 -0.61 12.91
CA VAL A 60 8.45 -0.81 11.64
C VAL A 60 9.42 -0.99 10.47
N LEU A 61 10.52 -0.23 10.46
CA LEU A 61 11.55 -0.32 9.43
C LEU A 61 12.24 -1.69 9.45
N ASP A 62 12.69 -2.16 10.62
CA ASP A 62 13.34 -3.46 10.79
C ASP A 62 12.40 -4.61 10.41
N ALA A 63 11.18 -4.61 10.96
CA ALA A 63 10.17 -5.62 10.66
C ALA A 63 9.83 -5.69 9.16
N SER A 64 9.78 -4.53 8.49
CA SER A 64 9.50 -4.48 7.05
C SER A 64 10.67 -4.97 6.21
N GLN A 65 11.91 -4.65 6.58
CA GLN A 65 13.11 -5.18 5.92
C GLN A 65 13.19 -6.71 6.03
N LYS A 66 12.96 -7.24 7.23
CA LYS A 66 12.96 -8.69 7.47
C LYS A 66 11.88 -9.39 6.64
N ALA A 67 10.65 -8.87 6.65
CA ALA A 67 9.55 -9.43 5.85
C ALA A 67 9.85 -9.38 4.35
N PHE A 68 10.46 -8.28 3.88
CA PHE A 68 10.82 -8.11 2.46
C PHE A 68 11.86 -9.14 2.02
N LEU A 69 12.92 -9.31 2.80
CA LEU A 69 13.96 -10.32 2.54
C LEU A 69 13.40 -11.74 2.55
N GLN A 70 12.52 -12.06 3.51
CA GLN A 70 11.86 -13.36 3.56
C GLN A 70 11.01 -13.63 2.32
N GLN A 71 10.26 -12.64 1.84
CA GLN A 71 9.46 -12.76 0.63
C GLN A 71 10.32 -12.94 -0.63
N ILE A 72 11.46 -12.26 -0.74
CA ILE A 72 12.40 -12.48 -1.85
C ILE A 72 12.87 -13.93 -1.88
N VAL A 73 13.29 -14.48 -0.72
CA VAL A 73 13.73 -15.88 -0.63
C VAL A 73 12.61 -16.83 -1.05
N GLN A 74 11.38 -16.58 -0.61
CA GLN A 74 10.22 -17.39 -0.98
C GLN A 74 9.94 -17.34 -2.49
N LEU A 75 10.01 -16.16 -3.12
CA LEU A 75 9.79 -16.04 -4.57
C LEU A 75 10.87 -16.75 -5.38
N HIS A 76 12.12 -16.78 -4.91
CA HIS A 76 13.18 -17.54 -5.57
C HIS A 76 12.96 -19.06 -5.56
N GLN A 77 12.10 -19.58 -4.67
CA GLN A 77 11.74 -21.00 -4.62
C GLN A 77 10.57 -21.35 -5.55
N GLN A 78 9.90 -20.36 -6.13
CA GLN A 78 8.76 -20.57 -7.01
C GLN A 78 9.19 -20.60 -8.49
N PRO A 79 8.49 -21.36 -9.35
CA PRO A 79 8.68 -21.27 -10.79
C PRO A 79 8.39 -19.85 -11.28
N ALA A 80 9.36 -19.23 -11.95
CA ALA A 80 9.24 -17.87 -12.47
C ALA A 80 9.36 -17.85 -13.99
N SER A 81 8.59 -16.99 -14.65
CA SER A 81 8.81 -16.69 -16.07
C SER A 81 10.16 -15.97 -16.25
N PRO A 82 10.75 -15.95 -17.48
CA PRO A 82 11.97 -15.19 -17.73
C PRO A 82 11.87 -13.70 -17.37
N GLU A 83 10.69 -13.10 -17.57
CA GLU A 83 10.40 -11.71 -17.21
C GLU A 83 10.40 -11.52 -15.68
N GLN A 84 9.69 -12.39 -14.94
CA GLN A 84 9.66 -12.36 -13.47
C GLN A 84 11.06 -12.58 -12.88
N ALA A 85 11.83 -13.52 -13.43
CA ALA A 85 13.21 -13.76 -13.01
C ALA A 85 14.12 -12.55 -13.28
N GLY A 86 13.90 -11.84 -14.40
CA GLY A 86 14.56 -10.57 -14.70
C GLY A 86 14.18 -9.47 -13.70
N GLY A 87 12.88 -9.35 -13.41
CA GLY A 87 12.34 -8.43 -12.41
C GLY A 87 12.92 -8.68 -11.01
N LEU A 88 13.00 -9.95 -10.57
CA LEU A 88 13.58 -10.33 -9.28
C LEU A 88 15.08 -9.95 -9.19
N ARG A 89 15.86 -10.17 -10.26
CA ARG A 89 17.27 -9.76 -10.29
C ARG A 89 17.44 -8.24 -10.21
N ALA A 90 16.64 -7.50 -10.97
CA ALA A 90 16.66 -6.03 -10.94
C ALA A 90 16.21 -5.49 -9.57
N LEU A 91 15.17 -6.09 -8.98
CA LEU A 91 14.70 -5.76 -7.64
C LEU A 91 15.78 -6.00 -6.58
N ALA A 92 16.44 -7.16 -6.60
CA ALA A 92 17.50 -7.50 -5.66
C ALA A 92 18.66 -6.49 -5.76
N ARG A 93 19.10 -6.16 -6.98
CA ARG A 93 20.14 -5.16 -7.20
C ARG A 93 19.73 -3.79 -6.68
N ARG A 94 18.50 -3.36 -6.97
CA ARG A 94 18.02 -2.05 -6.51
C ARG A 94 17.82 -1.99 -5.00
N PHE A 95 17.52 -3.11 -4.38
CA PHE A 95 17.39 -3.22 -2.93
C PHE A 95 18.72 -2.99 -2.21
N GLU A 96 19.86 -3.32 -2.80
CA GLU A 96 21.19 -3.01 -2.23
C GLU A 96 21.38 -1.50 -2.11
N ASP A 97 21.08 -0.74 -3.17
CA ASP A 97 21.14 0.73 -3.13
C ASP A 97 20.14 1.30 -2.11
N TYR A 98 18.94 0.72 -2.06
CA TYR A 98 17.90 1.17 -1.12
C TYR A 98 18.32 0.95 0.34
N GLN A 99 18.93 -0.19 0.66
CA GLN A 99 19.47 -0.47 1.99
C GLN A 99 20.57 0.52 2.38
N ALA A 100 21.45 0.89 1.44
CA ALA A 100 22.46 1.91 1.70
C ALA A 100 21.84 3.27 2.07
N LEU A 101 20.74 3.66 1.42
CA LEU A 101 19.99 4.87 1.77
C LEU A 101 19.30 4.73 3.13
N LEU A 102 18.68 3.58 3.42
CA LEU A 102 17.99 3.31 4.68
C LEU A 102 18.93 3.30 5.90
N ALA A 103 20.22 2.98 5.70
CA ALA A 103 21.24 3.04 6.75
C ALA A 103 21.62 4.48 7.14
N GLY A 104 21.32 5.45 6.28
CA GLY A 104 21.56 6.86 6.55
C GLY A 104 20.46 7.51 7.41
N THR A 105 20.63 8.81 7.67
CA THR A 105 19.63 9.62 8.40
C THR A 105 18.78 10.45 7.43
N PRO A 106 17.48 10.67 7.72
CA PRO A 106 16.65 11.56 6.92
C PRO A 106 17.18 12.99 6.80
N GLY A 107 17.21 13.48 5.57
CA GLY A 107 17.56 14.85 5.19
C GLY A 107 16.92 15.15 3.83
N ALA A 108 16.74 16.42 3.46
CA ALA A 108 15.89 16.77 2.31
C ALA A 108 16.22 16.02 1.00
N ASP A 109 17.49 16.00 0.60
CA ASP A 109 17.92 15.30 -0.62
C ASP A 109 17.93 13.78 -0.46
N ALA A 110 18.37 13.27 0.70
CA ALA A 110 18.33 11.84 1.00
C ALA A 110 16.90 11.29 0.95
N SER A 111 15.94 12.04 1.51
CA SER A 111 14.52 11.72 1.49
C SER A 111 13.95 11.69 0.07
N ARG A 112 14.30 12.66 -0.78
CA ARG A 112 13.85 12.67 -2.18
C ARG A 112 14.39 11.44 -2.92
N THR A 113 15.69 11.17 -2.78
CA THR A 113 16.35 10.01 -3.41
C THR A 113 15.76 8.69 -2.92
N LEU A 114 15.52 8.58 -1.62
CA LEU A 114 14.96 7.38 -1.01
C LEU A 114 13.52 7.13 -1.45
N LEU A 115 12.67 8.16 -1.53
CA LEU A 115 11.31 8.04 -2.04
C LEU A 115 11.26 7.66 -3.52
N GLY A 116 12.15 8.25 -4.35
CA GLY A 116 12.31 7.84 -5.74
C GLY A 116 12.70 6.36 -5.87
N THR A 117 13.69 5.95 -5.08
CA THR A 117 14.14 4.55 -5.00
C THR A 117 13.02 3.61 -4.53
N ALA A 118 12.22 4.01 -3.54
CA ALA A 118 11.08 3.23 -3.06
C ALA A 118 10.00 3.05 -4.14
N ASN A 119 9.80 4.06 -5.00
CA ASN A 119 8.88 3.96 -6.13
C ASN A 119 9.39 3.02 -7.24
N GLU A 120 10.69 3.08 -7.55
CA GLU A 120 11.32 2.12 -8.46
C GLU A 120 11.23 0.69 -7.92
N MET A 121 11.48 0.50 -6.63
CA MET A 121 11.31 -0.77 -5.93
C MET A 121 9.87 -1.31 -6.03
N LEU A 122 8.86 -0.44 -5.93
CA LEU A 122 7.45 -0.81 -6.14
C LEU A 122 7.23 -1.33 -7.57
N THR A 123 7.68 -0.60 -8.59
CA THR A 123 7.54 -1.02 -9.99
C THR A 123 8.28 -2.33 -10.27
N LEU A 124 9.50 -2.49 -9.76
CA LEU A 124 10.26 -3.73 -9.89
C LEU A 124 9.59 -4.90 -9.16
N ALA A 125 8.98 -4.65 -8.01
CA ALA A 125 8.22 -5.66 -7.29
C ALA A 125 7.01 -6.13 -8.09
N GLU A 126 6.26 -5.22 -8.73
CA GLU A 126 5.14 -5.57 -9.61
C GLU A 126 5.56 -6.42 -10.81
N LEU A 127 6.72 -6.13 -11.40
CA LEU A 127 7.30 -6.95 -12.47
C LEU A 127 7.73 -8.33 -11.96
N ALA A 128 8.41 -8.37 -10.81
CA ALA A 128 8.91 -9.59 -10.20
C ALA A 128 7.79 -10.58 -9.82
N THR A 129 6.65 -10.08 -9.38
CA THR A 129 5.49 -10.90 -8.98
C THR A 129 4.49 -11.10 -10.12
N GLY A 130 4.70 -10.47 -11.28
CA GLY A 130 3.72 -10.44 -12.37
C GLY A 130 2.41 -9.72 -12.00
N SER A 131 2.34 -9.10 -10.82
CA SER A 131 1.21 -8.30 -10.39
C SER A 131 1.41 -6.87 -10.88
N ARG A 132 1.36 -6.67 -12.19
CA ARG A 132 1.04 -5.34 -12.70
C ARG A 132 -0.39 -5.10 -12.27
N ALA A 133 -0.59 -4.38 -11.16
CA ALA A 133 -1.91 -4.03 -10.71
C ALA A 133 -2.62 -3.37 -11.89
N GLY A 134 -3.58 -4.10 -12.49
CA GLY A 134 -4.42 -3.55 -13.54
C GLY A 134 -4.99 -2.27 -12.96
N GLN A 135 -4.77 -1.15 -13.64
CA GLN A 135 -5.18 0.12 -13.10
C GLN A 135 -6.68 0.02 -12.77
N PRO A 136 -7.16 0.51 -11.62
CA PRO A 136 -8.56 0.32 -11.23
C PRO A 136 -9.57 0.86 -12.27
N TRP A 137 -9.13 1.77 -13.15
CA TRP A 137 -9.94 2.23 -14.29
C TRP A 137 -10.04 1.22 -15.45
N GLN A 138 -9.10 0.29 -15.62
CA GLN A 138 -9.17 -0.79 -16.63
C GLN A 138 -10.24 -1.83 -16.25
N ALA A 139 -10.40 -2.12 -14.96
CA ALA A 139 -11.43 -3.05 -14.47
C ALA A 139 -12.87 -2.56 -14.76
N ARG A 140 -13.07 -1.24 -14.84
CA ARG A 140 -14.38 -0.65 -15.15
C ARG A 140 -14.76 -0.74 -16.63
N GLN A 141 -13.79 -0.84 -17.54
CA GLN A 141 -14.05 -0.91 -18.98
C GLN A 141 -14.52 -2.29 -19.44
N GLY A 142 -14.23 -3.36 -18.70
CA GLY A 142 -14.71 -4.71 -19.00
C GLY A 142 -16.17 -4.98 -18.60
N ALA A 143 -16.78 -4.14 -17.77
CA ALA A 143 -18.14 -4.34 -17.25
C ALA A 143 -19.23 -3.57 -18.03
N ALA A 144 -18.86 -2.79 -19.04
CA ALA A 144 -19.79 -1.97 -19.84
C ALA A 144 -20.07 -2.53 -21.23
N GLY A 145 -19.68 -3.79 -21.49
CA GLY A 145 -19.84 -4.43 -22.79
C GLY A 145 -20.39 -5.85 -22.68
N VAL A 146 -21.64 -5.99 -22.24
CA VAL A 146 -22.55 -7.10 -22.57
C VAL A 146 -23.96 -6.53 -22.71
#